data_AF-A0A1C2GP15-F1
#
_entry.id   AF-A0A1C2GP15-F1
#
_cell.length_a   1.000
_cell.length_b   1.000
_cell.length_c   1.000
_cell.angle_alpha   90.00
_cell.angle_beta   90.00
_cell.angle_gamma   90.00
#
_symmetry.space_group_name_H-M   'P 1'
#
loop_
_entity.id
_entity.type
_entity.pdbx_description
1 polymer ?
#
loop_
_entity_poly.entity_id
_entity_poly.type
_entity_poly.pdbx_seq_one_letter_code
_entity_poly.pdbx_strand_id
1 'polypeptide(L)'
;MDQKAATPVKKPAHKAHRNEVYVLRGWKEYMGESLLIIFSVLLALFLTEYITNLHEKKQTREILHNIREELVKNREAETIEHAYEAKILTRIDSVLVSADLQQKIVANDEFHFKMIAPAGAQCRDLNTVAWDVAKSQSITNKANFELLSKLTDIYDNQARITKLEDQIAKILLAYDSRKLANVRTTLLLVRDSYHGWSYDRAQSLLKKYDEAIKMIDDDKL
;
A
#
# COMPACT_ATOMS: atom_id res chain seq x y z
N MET A 1 124.41 -22.67 13.45
CA MET A 1 124.64 -22.02 12.15
C MET A 1 123.38 -21.29 11.78
N ASP A 2 123.55 -20.01 11.43
CA ASP A 2 122.52 -19.04 11.03
C ASP A 2 121.50 -19.56 10.01
N GLN A 3 120.25 -19.06 10.07
CA GLN A 3 119.75 -18.09 9.10
C GLN A 3 118.29 -17.64 9.34
N LYS A 4 118.16 -16.32 9.53
CA LYS A 4 117.19 -15.36 8.94
C LYS A 4 115.67 -15.63 8.92
N ALA A 5 114.99 -14.86 9.77
CA ALA A 5 113.99 -13.81 9.48
C ALA A 5 112.81 -14.06 8.51
N ALA A 6 111.59 -13.88 9.04
CA ALA A 6 110.52 -13.09 8.41
C ALA A 6 109.51 -12.59 9.47
N THR A 7 109.20 -11.29 9.45
CA THR A 7 108.29 -10.57 10.35
C THR A 7 106.91 -10.34 9.67
N PRO A 8 105.91 -9.69 10.30
CA PRO A 8 104.59 -10.27 10.61
C PRO A 8 103.43 -9.67 9.79
N VAL A 9 102.21 -10.22 9.89
CA VAL A 9 100.99 -9.51 9.41
C VAL A 9 99.84 -9.61 10.42
N LYS A 10 99.52 -8.47 11.03
CA LYS A 10 98.29 -8.19 11.80
C LYS A 10 97.07 -8.23 10.88
N LYS A 11 96.04 -9.00 11.23
CA LYS A 11 94.71 -8.94 10.60
C LYS A 11 93.91 -7.75 11.17
N PRO A 12 93.26 -6.90 10.35
CA PRO A 12 92.37 -5.86 10.84
C PRO A 12 90.97 -6.42 11.15
N ALA A 13 90.36 -5.85 12.18
CA ALA A 13 88.99 -6.12 12.60
C ALA A 13 87.98 -5.52 11.59
N HIS A 14 87.12 -6.35 11.00
CA HIS A 14 85.99 -5.88 10.20
C HIS A 14 84.81 -5.52 11.12
N LYS A 15 84.47 -4.23 11.18
CA LYS A 15 83.18 -3.74 11.65
C LYS A 15 82.25 -3.49 10.46
N ALA A 16 81.01 -3.92 10.65
CA ALA A 16 79.73 -3.40 10.14
C ALA A 16 79.46 -3.38 8.63
N HIS A 17 78.30 -3.91 8.23
CA HIS A 17 77.16 -3.10 7.78
C HIS A 17 75.94 -4.02 7.62
N ARG A 18 74.90 -3.84 8.44
CA ARG A 18 73.57 -4.39 8.13
C ARG A 18 73.00 -3.51 7.01
N ASN A 19 72.80 -4.09 5.83
CA ASN A 19 72.09 -3.42 4.74
C ASN A 19 70.61 -3.33 5.13
N GLU A 20 70.21 -2.19 5.68
CA GLU A 20 68.81 -1.78 5.67
C GLU A 20 68.47 -1.39 4.24
N VAL A 21 67.79 -2.29 3.52
CA VAL A 21 67.26 -2.02 2.19
C VAL A 21 66.07 -1.08 2.35
N TYR A 22 66.34 0.22 2.33
CA TYR A 22 65.29 1.22 2.14
C TYR A 22 64.79 1.12 0.71
N VAL A 23 63.69 0.39 0.51
CA VAL A 23 62.94 0.45 -0.74
C VAL A 23 62.27 1.82 -0.76
N LEU A 24 62.92 2.80 -1.42
CA LEU A 24 62.34 4.10 -1.70
C LEU A 24 61.17 3.90 -2.67
N ARG A 25 60.02 3.51 -2.12
CA ARG A 25 58.78 3.34 -2.86
C ARG A 25 58.38 4.69 -3.45
N GLY A 26 58.26 4.75 -4.76
CA GLY A 26 58.10 6.03 -5.47
C GLY A 26 56.77 6.69 -5.11
N TRP A 27 56.74 8.02 -4.97
CA TRP A 27 55.51 8.79 -4.75
C TRP A 27 54.41 8.47 -5.79
N LYS A 28 54.79 8.18 -7.04
CA LYS A 28 53.86 7.73 -8.08
C LYS A 28 53.12 6.43 -7.72
N GLU A 29 53.77 5.52 -7.00
CA GLU A 29 53.20 4.25 -6.56
C GLU A 29 52.21 4.48 -5.41
N TYR A 30 52.57 5.31 -4.42
CA TYR A 30 51.65 5.70 -3.33
C TYR A 30 50.41 6.45 -3.83
N MET A 31 50.55 7.33 -4.83
CA MET A 31 49.41 7.98 -5.47
C MET A 31 48.52 6.99 -6.23
N GLY A 32 49.12 6.04 -6.94
CA GLY A 32 48.37 4.98 -7.63
C GLY A 32 47.57 4.12 -6.66
N GLU A 33 48.20 3.66 -5.57
CA GLU A 33 47.54 2.84 -4.55
C GLU A 33 46.41 3.61 -3.83
N SER A 34 46.65 4.87 -3.46
CA SER A 34 45.64 5.70 -2.79
C SER A 34 44.45 5.99 -3.72
N LEU A 35 44.70 6.27 -4.99
CA LEU A 35 43.66 6.48 -6.00
C LEU A 35 42.84 5.21 -6.21
N LEU A 36 43.49 4.04 -6.25
CA LEU A 36 42.83 2.75 -6.44
C LEU A 36 41.94 2.43 -5.24
N ILE A 37 42.40 2.68 -4.01
CA ILE A 37 41.58 2.52 -2.79
C ILE A 37 40.34 3.43 -2.83
N ILE A 38 40.51 4.72 -3.13
CA ILE A 38 39.38 5.67 -3.23
C ILE A 38 38.40 5.21 -4.32
N PHE A 39 38.90 4.81 -5.48
CA PHE A 39 38.07 4.31 -6.57
C PHE A 39 37.31 3.04 -6.19
N SER A 40 37.96 2.08 -5.52
CA SER A 40 37.30 0.86 -5.05
C SER A 40 36.16 1.15 -4.07
N VAL A 41 36.36 2.09 -3.14
CA VAL A 41 35.31 2.51 -2.20
C VAL A 41 34.15 3.19 -2.93
N LEU A 42 34.44 4.13 -3.84
CA LEU A 42 33.41 4.81 -4.64
C LEU A 42 32.63 3.83 -5.52
N LEU A 43 33.30 2.87 -6.14
CA LEU A 43 32.65 1.84 -6.95
C LEU A 43 31.76 0.93 -6.10
N ALA A 44 32.21 0.56 -4.89
CA ALA A 44 31.40 -0.23 -3.96
C ALA A 44 30.12 0.52 -3.54
N LEU A 45 30.23 1.81 -3.21
CA LEU A 45 29.07 2.65 -2.91
C LEU A 45 28.13 2.76 -4.11
N PHE A 46 28.67 3.01 -5.31
CA PHE A 46 27.89 3.11 -6.53
C PHE A 46 27.14 1.81 -6.86
N LEU A 47 27.81 0.66 -6.78
CA LEU A 47 27.19 -0.65 -7.01
C LEU A 47 26.10 -0.96 -5.98
N THR A 48 26.35 -0.62 -4.70
CA THR A 48 25.39 -0.83 -3.62
C THR A 48 24.13 0.00 -3.85
N GLU A 49 24.30 1.28 -4.19
CA GLU A 49 23.20 2.18 -4.52
C GLU A 49 22.41 1.67 -5.74
N TYR A 50 23.10 1.24 -6.78
CA TYR A 50 22.48 0.70 -7.99
C TYR A 50 21.64 -0.56 -7.72
N ILE A 51 22.20 -1.53 -6.98
CA ILE A 51 21.49 -2.77 -6.60
C ILE A 51 20.30 -2.45 -5.70
N THR A 52 20.46 -1.53 -4.75
CA THR A 52 19.39 -1.09 -3.85
C THR A 52 18.24 -0.49 -4.64
N ASN A 53 18.53 0.46 -5.53
CA ASN A 53 17.53 1.10 -6.39
C ASN A 53 16.79 0.09 -7.29
N LEU A 54 17.48 -0.91 -7.84
CA LEU A 54 16.84 -1.99 -8.60
C LEU A 54 15.87 -2.82 -7.74
N HIS A 55 16.29 -3.20 -6.54
CA HIS A 55 15.46 -3.97 -5.63
C HIS A 55 14.22 -3.17 -5.19
N GLU A 56 14.41 -1.89 -4.86
CA GLU A 56 13.34 -0.98 -4.48
C GLU A 56 12.31 -0.77 -5.59
N LYS A 57 12.78 -0.61 -6.84
CA LYS A 57 11.88 -0.54 -8.01
C LYS A 57 11.06 -1.82 -8.15
N LYS A 58 11.69 -2.99 -8.03
CA LYS A 58 10.98 -4.27 -8.13
C LYS A 58 9.90 -4.41 -7.05
N GLN A 59 10.22 -4.10 -5.80
CA GLN A 59 9.26 -4.12 -4.68
C GLN A 59 8.09 -3.15 -4.93
N THR A 60 8.40 -1.94 -5.40
CA THR A 60 7.38 -0.93 -5.72
C THR A 60 6.41 -1.43 -6.79
N ARG A 61 6.93 -2.08 -7.85
CA ARG A 61 6.12 -2.67 -8.91
C ARG A 61 5.21 -3.77 -8.42
N GLU A 62 5.73 -4.67 -7.60
CA GLU A 62 4.96 -5.78 -7.04
C GLU A 62 3.78 -5.29 -6.19
N ILE A 63 4.00 -4.25 -5.40
CA ILE A 63 2.91 -3.69 -4.59
C ILE A 63 1.92 -2.90 -5.42
N LEU A 64 2.36 -2.12 -6.41
CA LEU A 64 1.44 -1.46 -7.34
C LEU A 64 0.59 -2.47 -8.11
N HIS A 65 1.18 -3.61 -8.49
CA HIS A 65 0.45 -4.72 -9.08
C HIS A 65 -0.62 -5.28 -8.13
N ASN A 66 -0.27 -5.54 -6.87
CA ASN A 66 -1.24 -6.01 -5.87
C ASN A 66 -2.36 -4.99 -5.61
N ILE A 67 -2.03 -3.70 -5.54
CA ILE A 67 -3.02 -2.61 -5.44
C ILE A 67 -3.95 -2.66 -6.65
N ARG A 68 -3.41 -2.74 -7.87
CA ARG A 68 -4.22 -2.83 -9.08
C ARG A 68 -5.19 -4.01 -9.03
N GLU A 69 -4.73 -5.21 -8.66
CA GLU A 69 -5.60 -6.38 -8.52
C GLU A 69 -6.70 -6.17 -7.48
N GLU A 70 -6.38 -5.52 -6.35
CA GLU A 70 -7.36 -5.14 -5.33
C GLU A 70 -8.39 -4.14 -5.88
N LEU A 71 -7.95 -3.10 -6.59
CA LEU A 71 -8.85 -2.11 -7.21
C LEU A 71 -9.79 -2.76 -8.24
N VAL A 72 -9.31 -3.70 -9.06
CA VAL A 72 -10.13 -4.43 -10.02
C VAL A 72 -11.23 -5.23 -9.31
N LYS A 73 -10.87 -5.97 -8.27
CA LYS A 73 -11.82 -6.76 -7.47
C LYS A 73 -12.83 -5.85 -6.76
N ASN A 74 -12.37 -4.75 -6.17
CA ASN A 74 -13.24 -3.80 -5.48
C ASN A 74 -14.18 -3.08 -6.44
N ARG A 75 -13.74 -2.75 -7.66
CA ARG A 75 -14.59 -2.18 -8.70
C ARG A 75 -15.71 -3.13 -9.11
N GLU A 76 -15.39 -4.42 -9.26
CA GLU A 76 -16.40 -5.45 -9.52
C GLU A 76 -17.38 -5.59 -8.35
N ALA A 77 -16.88 -5.66 -7.12
CA ALA A 77 -17.69 -5.70 -5.90
C ALA A 77 -18.65 -4.51 -5.81
N GLU A 78 -18.13 -3.29 -5.99
CA GLU A 78 -18.91 -2.04 -5.98
C GLU A 78 -19.98 -2.00 -7.09
N THR A 79 -19.67 -2.55 -8.27
CA THR A 79 -20.64 -2.64 -9.38
C THR A 79 -21.82 -3.56 -9.00
N ILE A 80 -21.51 -4.70 -8.37
CA ILE A 80 -22.53 -5.64 -7.89
C ILE A 80 -23.34 -5.01 -6.75
N GLU A 81 -22.67 -4.35 -5.81
CA GLU A 81 -23.28 -3.67 -4.67
C GLU A 81 -24.26 -2.59 -5.12
N HIS A 82 -23.84 -1.67 -6.00
CA HIS A 82 -24.69 -0.62 -6.53
C HIS A 82 -25.95 -1.17 -7.23
N ALA A 83 -25.82 -2.27 -7.98
CA ALA A 83 -26.96 -2.93 -8.62
C ALA A 83 -27.90 -3.61 -7.61
N TYR A 84 -27.37 -4.08 -6.47
CA TYR A 84 -28.15 -4.63 -5.37
C TYR A 84 -28.90 -3.52 -4.62
N GLU A 85 -28.22 -2.42 -4.30
CA GLU A 85 -28.81 -1.25 -3.63
C GLU A 85 -29.94 -0.61 -4.45
N ALA A 86 -29.81 -0.53 -5.77
CA ALA A 86 -30.89 -0.08 -6.66
C ALA A 86 -32.18 -0.90 -6.46
N LYS A 87 -32.05 -2.22 -6.27
CA LYS A 87 -33.20 -3.12 -6.01
C LYS A 87 -33.76 -2.89 -4.61
N ILE A 88 -32.91 -2.64 -3.61
CA ILE A 88 -33.35 -2.31 -2.25
C ILE A 88 -34.16 -1.02 -2.25
N LEU A 89 -33.65 0.05 -2.88
CA LEU A 89 -34.34 1.34 -3.00
C LEU A 89 -35.72 1.17 -3.65
N THR A 90 -35.80 0.42 -4.76
CA THR A 90 -37.07 0.10 -5.43
C THR A 90 -38.06 -0.63 -4.51
N ARG A 91 -37.56 -1.57 -3.70
CA ARG A 91 -38.40 -2.28 -2.72
C ARG A 91 -38.85 -1.38 -1.60
N ILE A 92 -37.99 -0.51 -1.08
CA ILE A 92 -38.36 0.49 -0.07
C ILE A 92 -39.46 1.39 -0.61
N ASP A 93 -39.32 1.91 -1.83
CA ASP A 93 -40.35 2.76 -2.45
C ASP A 93 -41.67 2.01 -2.63
N SER A 94 -41.62 0.72 -2.99
CA SER A 94 -42.82 -0.14 -3.08
C SER A 94 -43.52 -0.31 -1.73
N VAL A 95 -42.76 -0.48 -0.63
CA VAL A 95 -43.32 -0.57 0.73
C VAL A 95 -43.88 0.79 1.18
N LEU A 96 -43.21 1.90 0.85
CA LEU A 96 -43.64 3.25 1.23
C LEU A 96 -45.02 3.64 0.69
N VAL A 97 -45.47 3.04 -0.42
CA VAL A 97 -46.78 3.32 -1.04
C VAL A 97 -47.87 2.30 -0.70
N SER A 98 -47.55 1.20 -0.01
CA SER A 98 -48.50 0.14 0.32
C SER A 98 -48.61 -0.08 1.83
N ALA A 99 -49.81 0.20 2.38
CA ALA A 99 -50.11 -0.05 3.79
C ALA A 99 -50.01 -1.54 4.16
N ASP A 100 -50.44 -2.43 3.27
CA ASP A 100 -50.35 -3.88 3.48
C ASP A 100 -48.90 -4.36 3.56
N LEU A 101 -48.00 -3.81 2.74
CA LEU A 101 -46.58 -4.13 2.80
C LEU A 101 -45.92 -3.55 4.06
N GLN A 102 -46.35 -2.36 4.51
CA GLN A 102 -45.89 -1.77 5.78
C GLN A 102 -46.31 -2.61 7.00
N GLN A 103 -47.51 -3.19 6.98
CA GLN A 103 -47.92 -4.13 8.03
C GLN A 103 -47.12 -5.43 8.00
N LYS A 104 -46.71 -5.89 6.81
CA LYS A 104 -45.86 -7.09 6.69
C LYS A 104 -44.42 -6.86 7.11
N ILE A 105 -43.88 -5.65 6.88
CA ILE A 105 -42.50 -5.34 7.24
C ILE A 105 -42.33 -5.09 8.74
N VAL A 106 -43.38 -4.65 9.43
CA VAL A 106 -43.42 -4.50 10.89
C VAL A 106 -44.50 -5.43 11.45
N ALA A 107 -44.10 -6.63 11.86
CA ALA A 107 -44.97 -7.63 12.44
C ALA A 107 -44.32 -8.27 13.67
N ASN A 108 -45.13 -8.72 14.63
CA ASN A 108 -44.66 -9.40 15.85
C ASN A 108 -43.57 -8.61 16.61
N ASP A 109 -43.71 -7.28 16.70
CA ASP A 109 -42.75 -6.36 17.32
C ASP A 109 -41.33 -6.38 16.71
N GLU A 110 -41.20 -6.85 15.46
CA GLU A 110 -39.96 -6.91 14.70
C GLU A 110 -40.03 -6.10 13.40
N PHE A 111 -38.87 -5.60 12.96
CA PHE A 111 -38.70 -5.03 11.63
C PHE A 111 -38.06 -6.06 10.70
N HIS A 112 -38.83 -6.60 9.76
CA HIS A 112 -38.41 -7.66 8.84
C HIS A 112 -37.59 -7.11 7.65
N PHE A 113 -36.38 -6.60 7.95
CA PHE A 113 -35.49 -5.97 6.97
C PHE A 113 -35.16 -6.86 5.76
N LYS A 114 -35.11 -8.18 5.95
CA LYS A 114 -34.86 -9.16 4.87
C LYS A 114 -35.86 -9.08 3.72
N MET A 115 -37.06 -8.52 3.94
CA MET A 115 -38.06 -8.31 2.88
C MET A 115 -37.60 -7.28 1.85
N ILE A 116 -36.83 -6.26 2.28
CA ILE A 116 -36.25 -5.26 1.38
C ILE A 116 -34.82 -5.64 0.98
N ALA A 117 -34.03 -6.15 1.91
CA ALA A 117 -32.60 -6.39 1.77
C ALA A 117 -32.22 -7.82 2.22
N PRO A 118 -32.42 -8.84 1.36
CA PRO A 118 -32.32 -10.25 1.73
C PRO A 118 -30.88 -10.70 2.03
N ALA A 119 -29.88 -10.02 1.47
CA ALA A 119 -28.47 -10.30 1.73
C ALA A 119 -27.91 -9.49 2.92
N GLY A 120 -28.73 -8.62 3.55
CA GLY A 120 -28.25 -7.63 4.50
C GLY A 120 -28.18 -6.23 3.87
N ALA A 121 -27.65 -5.27 4.63
CA ALA A 121 -27.53 -3.90 4.18
C ALA A 121 -26.50 -3.76 3.05
N GLN A 122 -25.45 -4.59 3.08
CA GLN A 122 -24.52 -4.78 1.98
C GLN A 122 -24.50 -6.24 1.51
N CYS A 123 -24.08 -6.49 0.26
CA CYS A 123 -23.90 -7.84 -0.27
C CYS A 123 -22.45 -8.18 -0.67
N ARG A 124 -21.56 -7.18 -0.69
CA ARG A 124 -20.14 -7.32 -0.99
C ARG A 124 -19.29 -6.45 -0.07
N ASP A 125 -18.12 -6.97 0.27
CA ASP A 125 -17.08 -6.25 1.01
C ASP A 125 -16.04 -5.66 0.05
N LEU A 126 -15.44 -4.54 0.45
CA LEU A 126 -14.32 -3.90 -0.23
C LEU A 126 -13.03 -4.19 0.53
N ASN A 127 -11.97 -4.60 -0.19
CA ASN A 127 -10.69 -4.93 0.42
C ASN A 127 -9.74 -3.73 0.48
N THR A 128 -8.89 -3.68 1.50
CA THR A 128 -7.92 -2.60 1.73
C THR A 128 -6.51 -3.11 2.04
N VAL A 129 -6.31 -4.43 2.00
CA VAL A 129 -5.07 -5.08 2.44
C VAL A 129 -3.87 -4.63 1.61
N ALA A 130 -3.98 -4.58 0.28
CA ALA A 130 -2.87 -4.18 -0.57
C ALA A 130 -2.44 -2.74 -0.29
N TRP A 131 -3.41 -1.86 -0.04
CA TRP A 131 -3.16 -0.47 0.33
C TRP A 131 -2.56 -0.30 1.72
N ASP A 132 -3.04 -1.05 2.71
CA ASP A 132 -2.47 -1.03 4.06
C ASP A 132 -1.01 -1.52 4.05
N VAL A 133 -0.73 -2.57 3.28
CA VAL A 133 0.65 -3.03 3.06
C VAL A 133 1.48 -1.94 2.38
N ALA A 134 0.98 -1.27 1.34
CA ALA A 134 1.70 -0.18 0.66
C ALA A 134 2.07 0.97 1.60
N LYS A 135 1.12 1.38 2.46
CA LYS A 135 1.36 2.41 3.48
C LYS A 135 2.44 1.95 4.47
N SER A 136 2.39 0.70 4.92
CA SER A 136 3.39 0.16 5.86
C SER A 136 4.80 0.08 5.27
N GLN A 137 4.92 -0.18 3.97
CA GLN A 137 6.19 -0.30 3.27
C GLN A 137 6.72 1.04 2.71
N SER A 138 6.10 2.17 3.06
CA SER A 138 6.52 3.52 2.65
C SER A 138 6.64 3.70 1.13
N ILE A 139 5.87 2.94 0.33
CA ILE A 139 5.79 3.14 -1.12
C ILE A 139 5.22 4.51 -1.48
N THR A 140 4.51 5.12 -0.53
CA THR A 140 4.02 6.50 -0.61
C THR A 140 5.12 7.53 -0.90
N ASN A 141 6.37 7.23 -0.54
CA ASN A 141 7.52 8.11 -0.80
C ASN A 141 8.15 7.88 -2.18
N LYS A 142 7.74 6.82 -2.89
CA LYS A 142 8.35 6.32 -4.12
C LYS A 142 7.38 6.37 -5.32
N ALA A 143 6.07 6.40 -5.06
CA ALA A 143 5.03 6.53 -6.08
C ALA A 143 4.81 8.00 -6.50
N ASN A 144 4.26 8.20 -7.70
CA ASN A 144 3.80 9.52 -8.15
C ASN A 144 2.75 10.07 -7.17
N PHE A 145 2.92 11.33 -6.74
CA PHE A 145 2.00 12.02 -5.84
C PHE A 145 0.55 12.00 -6.35
N GLU A 146 0.34 12.15 -7.66
CA GLU A 146 -1.00 12.13 -8.26
C GLU A 146 -1.69 10.78 -8.05
N LEU A 147 -0.97 9.68 -8.32
CA LEU A 147 -1.46 8.33 -8.07
C LEU A 147 -1.75 8.12 -6.59
N LEU A 148 -0.85 8.56 -5.71
CA LEU A 148 -1.02 8.41 -4.27
C LEU A 148 -2.25 9.15 -3.73
N SER A 149 -2.46 10.38 -4.20
CA SER A 149 -3.63 11.19 -3.87
C SER A 149 -4.92 10.48 -4.33
N LYS A 150 -4.90 9.93 -5.55
CA LYS A 150 -6.05 9.20 -6.11
C LYS A 150 -6.37 7.93 -5.32
N LEU A 151 -5.36 7.13 -4.98
CA LEU A 151 -5.52 5.92 -4.16
C LEU A 151 -6.08 6.29 -2.78
N THR A 152 -5.50 7.29 -2.12
CA THR A 152 -5.97 7.75 -0.81
C THR A 152 -7.45 8.13 -0.85
N ASP A 153 -7.86 8.92 -1.86
CA ASP A 153 -9.26 9.32 -2.05
C ASP A 153 -10.18 8.12 -2.33
N ILE A 154 -9.73 7.11 -3.09
CA ILE A 154 -10.49 5.87 -3.30
C ILE A 154 -10.75 5.17 -1.96
N TYR A 155 -9.72 4.87 -1.19
CA TYR A 155 -9.83 4.13 0.07
C TYR A 155 -10.60 4.92 1.14
N ASP A 156 -10.47 6.25 1.16
CA ASP A 156 -11.28 7.11 2.03
C ASP A 156 -12.77 7.08 1.65
N ASN A 157 -13.11 6.95 0.37
CA ASN A 157 -14.49 6.79 -0.05
C ASN A 157 -15.04 5.40 0.28
N GLN A 158 -14.25 4.33 0.09
CA GLN A 158 -14.62 2.98 0.53
C GLN A 158 -14.95 2.96 2.02
N ALA A 159 -14.08 3.55 2.85
CA ALA A 159 -14.27 3.63 4.31
C ALA A 159 -15.50 4.45 4.73
N ARG A 160 -16.05 5.29 3.85
CA ARG A 160 -17.33 5.98 4.08
C ARG A 160 -18.51 5.10 3.70
N ILE A 161 -18.41 4.38 2.59
CA ILE A 161 -19.47 3.48 2.10
C ILE A 161 -19.69 2.31 3.06
N THR A 162 -18.63 1.74 3.62
CA THR A 162 -18.73 0.64 4.60
C THR A 162 -19.44 1.03 5.90
N LYS A 163 -19.67 2.33 6.16
CA LYS A 163 -20.47 2.80 7.30
C LYS A 163 -21.96 2.62 7.10
N LEU A 164 -22.42 2.28 5.89
CA LEU A 164 -23.84 2.10 5.60
C LEU A 164 -24.48 1.11 6.58
N GLU A 165 -23.84 -0.05 6.83
CA GLU A 165 -24.38 -1.06 7.74
C GLU A 165 -24.60 -0.52 9.15
N ASP A 166 -23.62 0.23 9.69
CA ASP A 166 -23.73 0.87 10.99
C ASP A 166 -24.89 1.89 11.05
N GLN A 167 -25.08 2.66 9.98
CA GLN A 167 -26.16 3.66 9.92
C GLN A 167 -27.53 2.99 9.83
N ILE A 168 -27.65 1.94 9.01
CA ILE A 168 -28.87 1.15 8.92
C ILE A 168 -29.15 0.44 10.25
N ALA A 169 -28.15 -0.17 10.88
CA ALA A 169 -28.29 -0.81 12.19
C ALA A 169 -28.76 0.19 13.25
N LYS A 170 -28.19 1.39 13.28
CA LYS A 170 -28.62 2.46 14.20
C LYS A 170 -30.09 2.81 14.05
N ILE A 171 -30.61 2.84 12.82
CA ILE A 171 -32.02 3.08 12.54
C ILE A 171 -32.85 1.88 13.00
N LEU A 172 -32.56 0.68 12.50
CA LEU A 172 -33.40 -0.50 12.72
C LEU A 172 -33.41 -0.99 14.18
N LEU A 173 -32.32 -0.77 14.93
CA LEU A 173 -32.21 -1.15 16.33
C LEU A 173 -32.80 -0.10 17.29
N ALA A 174 -33.23 1.07 16.79
CA ALA A 174 -33.97 2.02 17.60
C ALA A 174 -35.31 1.43 18.02
N TYR A 175 -35.68 1.60 19.28
CA TYR A 175 -36.95 1.10 19.84
C TYR A 175 -38.16 1.53 19.01
N ASP A 176 -38.17 2.80 18.58
CA ASP A 176 -39.27 3.39 17.82
C ASP A 176 -39.41 2.83 16.40
N SER A 177 -38.36 2.24 15.84
CA SER A 177 -38.36 1.76 14.45
C SER A 177 -39.15 0.47 14.25
N ARG A 178 -39.50 -0.22 15.34
CA ARG A 178 -40.34 -1.43 15.34
C ARG A 178 -41.82 -1.13 15.54
N LYS A 179 -42.19 0.15 15.70
CA LYS A 179 -43.59 0.56 15.84
C LYS A 179 -44.21 0.76 14.47
N LEU A 180 -45.37 0.14 14.22
CA LEU A 180 -46.09 0.29 12.95
C LEU A 180 -46.39 1.77 12.63
N ALA A 181 -46.71 2.60 13.65
CA ALA A 181 -46.94 4.03 13.48
C ALA A 181 -45.71 4.79 12.92
N ASN A 182 -44.51 4.27 13.10
CA ASN A 182 -43.24 4.88 12.68
C ASN A 182 -42.61 4.20 11.46
N VAL A 183 -43.27 3.18 10.88
CA VAL A 183 -42.71 2.37 9.78
C VAL A 183 -42.32 3.24 8.58
N ARG A 184 -43.17 4.21 8.22
CA ARG A 184 -42.91 5.12 7.11
C ARG A 184 -41.64 5.95 7.36
N THR A 185 -41.53 6.55 8.54
CA THR A 185 -40.35 7.35 8.92
C THR A 185 -39.08 6.50 8.94
N THR A 186 -39.17 5.28 9.49
CA THR A 186 -38.06 4.33 9.53
C THR A 186 -37.58 3.98 8.12
N LEU A 187 -38.51 3.68 7.21
CA LEU A 187 -38.20 3.39 5.81
C LEU A 187 -37.57 4.57 5.07
N LEU A 188 -38.06 5.79 5.32
CA LEU A 188 -37.46 6.99 4.75
C LEU A 188 -36.02 7.18 5.23
N LEU A 189 -35.76 7.02 6.53
CA LEU A 189 -34.41 7.12 7.09
C LEU A 189 -33.46 6.05 6.52
N VAL A 190 -33.95 4.82 6.35
CA VAL A 190 -33.19 3.73 5.69
C VAL A 190 -32.88 4.10 4.25
N ARG A 191 -33.87 4.56 3.48
CA ARG A 191 -33.70 5.00 2.08
C ARG A 191 -32.68 6.13 1.94
N ASP A 192 -32.81 7.14 2.78
CA ASP A 192 -31.93 8.30 2.79
C ASP A 192 -30.50 7.91 3.20
N SER A 193 -30.36 6.88 4.04
CA SER A 193 -29.04 6.33 4.39
C SER A 193 -28.37 5.64 3.20
N TYR A 194 -29.11 4.88 2.37
CA TYR A 194 -28.55 4.31 1.13
C TYR A 194 -28.06 5.42 0.19
N HIS A 195 -28.88 6.43 -0.09
CA HIS A 195 -28.48 7.55 -0.94
C HIS A 195 -27.27 8.31 -0.38
N GLY A 196 -27.30 8.67 0.90
CA GLY A 196 -26.27 9.52 1.51
C GLY A 196 -24.92 8.82 1.71
N TRP A 197 -24.93 7.52 2.01
CA TRP A 197 -23.73 6.79 2.39
C TRP A 197 -23.13 5.92 1.29
N SER A 198 -23.93 5.41 0.35
CA SER A 198 -23.46 4.42 -0.62
C SER A 198 -23.90 4.69 -2.05
N TYR A 199 -25.19 4.56 -2.35
CA TYR A 199 -25.74 4.49 -3.71
C TYR A 199 -25.32 5.65 -4.61
N ASP A 200 -25.50 6.90 -4.14
CA ASP A 200 -25.17 8.08 -4.97
C ASP A 200 -23.65 8.28 -5.13
N ARG A 201 -22.84 7.67 -4.25
CA ARG A 201 -21.37 7.79 -4.26
C ARG A 201 -20.72 6.76 -5.17
N ALA A 202 -21.35 5.62 -5.36
CA ALA A 202 -20.81 4.46 -6.08
C ALA A 202 -20.31 4.82 -7.49
N GLN A 203 -21.07 5.60 -8.26
CA GLN A 203 -20.66 6.00 -9.62
C GLN A 203 -19.36 6.80 -9.66
N SER A 204 -19.17 7.70 -8.70
CA SER A 204 -17.92 8.45 -8.58
C SER A 204 -16.77 7.53 -8.20
N LEU A 205 -16.99 6.59 -7.28
CA LEU A 205 -15.98 5.63 -6.85
C LEU A 205 -15.57 4.67 -7.99
N LEU A 206 -16.54 4.16 -8.76
CA LEU A 206 -16.31 3.33 -9.95
C LEU A 206 -15.40 4.04 -10.97
N LYS A 207 -15.68 5.31 -11.25
CA LYS A 207 -14.83 6.13 -12.12
C LYS A 207 -13.41 6.29 -11.57
N LYS A 208 -13.27 6.51 -10.26
CA LYS A 208 -11.96 6.63 -9.62
C LYS A 208 -11.15 5.33 -9.73
N TYR A 209 -11.79 4.17 -9.57
CA TYR A 209 -11.14 2.87 -9.79
C TYR A 209 -10.59 2.77 -11.22
N ASP A 210 -11.43 3.03 -12.23
CA ASP A 210 -11.03 2.93 -13.64
C ASP A 210 -9.84 3.84 -13.96
N GLU A 211 -9.85 5.07 -13.44
CA GLU A 211 -8.75 6.02 -13.61
C GLU A 211 -7.47 5.58 -12.90
N ALA A 212 -7.55 5.09 -11.65
CA ALA A 212 -6.38 4.63 -10.91
C ALA A 212 -5.77 3.35 -11.51
N ILE A 213 -6.60 2.41 -11.95
CA ILE A 213 -6.14 1.20 -12.65
C ILE A 213 -5.39 1.59 -13.91
N LYS A 214 -5.94 2.53 -14.70
CA LYS A 214 -5.28 3.04 -15.90
C LYS A 214 -3.96 3.74 -15.58
N MET A 215 -3.89 4.55 -14.53
CA MET A 215 -2.64 5.21 -14.12
C MET A 215 -1.56 4.18 -13.77
N ILE A 216 -1.91 3.09 -13.09
CA ILE A 216 -0.95 2.02 -12.76
C ILE A 216 -0.51 1.26 -14.02
N ASP A 217 -1.38 1.11 -15.02
CA ASP A 217 -1.06 0.45 -16.29
C ASP A 217 -0.22 1.34 -17.25
N ASP A 218 -0.51 2.64 -17.27
CA ASP A 218 0.14 3.63 -18.13
C ASP A 218 1.52 4.07 -17.60
N ASP A 219 1.72 4.06 -16.28
CA ASP A 219 3.05 4.00 -15.69
C ASP A 219 3.65 2.66 -16.13
N LYS A 220 4.27 2.67 -17.32
CA LYS A 220 5.10 1.58 -17.83
C LYS A 220 6.19 1.34 -16.81
N LEU A 221 5.87 0.49 -15.83
CA LEU A 221 6.75 0.09 -14.75
C LEU A 221 7.95 -0.62 -15.34
#